data_AF-A0A1Q5MJ20-F1
#
_entry.id   AF-A0A1Q5MJ20-F1
#
_cell.length_a   1.000
_cell.length_b   1.000
_cell.length_c   1.000
_cell.angle_alpha   90.00
_cell.angle_beta   90.00
_cell.angle_gamma   90.00
#
_symmetry.space_group_name_H-M   'P 1'
#
loop_
_entity.id
_entity.type
_entity.pdbx_description
1 polymer ?
#
loop_
_entity_poly.entity_id
_entity_poly.type
_entity_poly.pdbx_seq_one_letter_code
_entity_poly.pdbx_strand_id
1 'polypeptide(L)'
;MELGTGIGWRPEIAEAVERMPGIDWVEVVAENVCPGHLPESLTRLRERGVTVVPHGVSLGLGGAERPDEGRLAALAERAETLRSPLVTEHIAFVRAGGALTASSPIEAGHLLPVPRTRDALDVLCENVRVAQDALPVPLAVENIAALISWPGEEMTEGQFLYELADRTGVRLLIDVANLHTNHVNRGEDPAKALAELPLEAIAYVHVAGGFERDGVWHDSHAHPVPRPVLDVLTDLASRVSPPGVLLERDENFPEAEEMERELGAIRRAVEEGAERRDAGAVAAAVVGVRPEPRQGSLGAARERLALAQTAVLSALVAQAPVPEGFDRVRMGVQARALAAKRADVVAKVAPELPVILGDGYRSAFLAYARTRPMTDGYRRDALDFAEHVLAGRPEDASARRELLEWWLERSGSKPRSRRPAVRLARATRRVLLRR
;
A
#
# COMPACT_ATOMS: atom_id res chain seq x y z
N MET A 1 -11.21 13.34 -17.55
CA MET A 1 -12.19 12.62 -16.72
C MET A 1 -12.46 13.52 -15.55
N GLU A 2 -13.72 13.73 -15.19
CA GLU A 2 -14.09 14.44 -13.97
C GLU A 2 -14.82 13.42 -13.10
N LEU A 3 -14.26 13.12 -11.93
CA LEU A 3 -14.75 12.14 -10.97
C LEU A 3 -15.52 12.83 -9.83
N GLY A 4 -15.14 14.05 -9.45
CA GLY A 4 -15.73 14.74 -8.30
C GLY A 4 -15.27 14.16 -6.96
N THR A 5 -16.13 14.18 -5.94
CA THR A 5 -15.79 13.68 -4.60
C THR A 5 -16.15 12.20 -4.46
N GLY A 6 -15.17 11.37 -4.10
CA GLY A 6 -15.32 9.93 -3.90
C GLY A 6 -14.99 9.49 -2.48
N ILE A 7 -15.20 8.20 -2.22
CA ILE A 7 -14.87 7.56 -0.94
C ILE A 7 -14.32 6.15 -1.17
N GLY A 8 -13.36 5.74 -0.35
CA GLY A 8 -12.88 4.37 -0.32
C GLY A 8 -13.99 3.41 0.08
N TRP A 9 -14.26 2.40 -0.75
CA TRP A 9 -15.15 1.31 -0.43
C TRP A 9 -14.37 0.22 0.31
N ARG A 10 -14.88 -0.20 1.46
CA ARG A 10 -14.41 -1.35 2.24
C ARG A 10 -15.60 -2.24 2.60
N PRO A 11 -15.44 -3.57 2.70
CA PRO A 11 -16.53 -4.47 3.07
C PRO A 11 -17.30 -4.04 4.33
N GLU A 12 -16.61 -3.46 5.31
CA GLU A 12 -17.12 -3.02 6.61
C GLU A 12 -18.09 -1.84 6.51
N ILE A 13 -17.91 -0.96 5.52
CA ILE A 13 -18.75 0.23 5.28
C ILE A 13 -19.54 0.13 3.96
N ALA A 14 -19.57 -1.05 3.36
CA ALA A 14 -20.10 -1.26 2.02
C ALA A 14 -21.54 -0.76 1.84
N GLU A 15 -22.42 -1.05 2.80
CA GLU A 15 -23.81 -0.63 2.73
C GLU A 15 -24.01 0.87 2.98
N ALA A 16 -23.19 1.46 3.85
CA ALA A 16 -23.23 2.89 4.14
C ALA A 16 -22.80 3.70 2.92
N VAL A 17 -21.67 3.33 2.31
CA VAL A 17 -21.16 3.93 1.08
C VAL A 17 -22.15 3.75 -0.07
N GLU A 18 -22.73 2.55 -0.20
CA GLU A 18 -23.75 2.31 -1.23
C GLU A 18 -24.95 3.24 -1.08
N ARG A 19 -25.47 3.44 0.14
CA ARG A 19 -26.66 4.26 0.38
C ARG A 19 -26.37 5.76 0.38
N MET A 20 -25.10 6.17 0.38
CA MET A 20 -24.68 7.56 0.50
C MET A 20 -25.10 8.38 -0.73
N PRO A 21 -25.77 9.54 -0.53
CA PRO A 21 -26.19 10.40 -1.63
C PRO A 21 -24.99 11.15 -2.23
N GLY A 22 -24.98 11.31 -3.56
CA GLY A 22 -23.99 12.13 -4.26
C GLY A 22 -22.57 11.54 -4.34
N ILE A 23 -22.42 10.22 -4.16
CA ILE A 23 -21.18 9.50 -4.45
C ILE A 23 -21.18 9.08 -5.92
N ASP A 24 -20.32 9.72 -6.72
CA ASP A 24 -20.19 9.47 -8.16
C ASP A 24 -19.15 8.39 -8.48
N TRP A 25 -18.25 8.13 -7.53
CA TRP A 25 -17.23 7.09 -7.68
C TRP A 25 -16.70 6.60 -6.34
N VAL A 26 -16.19 5.36 -6.35
CA VAL A 26 -15.55 4.72 -5.20
C VAL A 26 -14.23 4.08 -5.62
N GLU A 27 -13.34 3.93 -4.66
CA GLU A 27 -12.11 3.17 -4.84
C GLU A 27 -12.16 1.86 -4.04
N VAL A 28 -11.64 0.78 -4.60
CA VAL A 28 -11.51 -0.52 -3.94
C VAL A 28 -10.05 -0.95 -3.89
N VAL A 29 -9.61 -1.53 -2.78
CA VAL A 29 -8.31 -2.23 -2.75
C VAL A 29 -8.40 -3.43 -3.69
N ALA A 30 -7.61 -3.42 -4.77
CA ALA A 30 -7.70 -4.38 -5.85
C ALA A 30 -7.56 -5.82 -5.33
N GLU A 31 -6.57 -6.07 -4.48
CA GLU A 31 -6.27 -7.39 -3.90
C GLU A 31 -7.43 -7.98 -3.07
N ASN A 32 -8.33 -7.13 -2.56
CA ASN A 32 -9.50 -7.55 -1.78
C ASN A 32 -10.72 -7.88 -2.66
N VAL A 33 -10.66 -7.59 -3.97
CA VAL A 33 -11.72 -7.88 -4.92
C VAL A 33 -11.43 -9.19 -5.65
N CYS A 34 -12.44 -10.06 -5.68
CA CYS A 34 -12.45 -11.29 -6.45
C CYS A 34 -13.25 -11.08 -7.75
N PRO A 35 -12.61 -11.09 -8.93
CA PRO A 35 -13.31 -10.90 -10.22
C PRO A 35 -14.51 -11.82 -10.42
N GLY A 36 -14.39 -13.09 -10.05
CA GLY A 36 -15.47 -14.09 -10.17
C GLY A 36 -16.60 -13.96 -9.15
N HIS A 37 -16.46 -13.10 -8.14
CA HIS A 37 -17.46 -12.93 -7.08
C HIS A 37 -17.40 -11.51 -6.51
N LEU A 38 -17.93 -10.54 -7.25
CA LEU A 38 -18.04 -9.17 -6.77
C LEU A 38 -19.04 -9.09 -5.59
N PRO A 39 -18.70 -8.37 -4.52
CA PRO A 39 -19.65 -7.99 -3.47
C PRO A 39 -20.92 -7.36 -4.05
N GLU A 40 -22.08 -7.70 -3.48
CA GLU A 40 -23.39 -7.25 -4.00
C GLU A 40 -23.51 -5.72 -4.02
N SER A 41 -22.96 -5.03 -3.01
CA SER A 41 -22.93 -3.57 -2.97
C SER A 41 -22.14 -2.95 -4.12
N LEU A 42 -21.01 -3.54 -4.52
CA LEU A 42 -20.24 -3.07 -5.68
C LEU A 42 -21.01 -3.29 -6.98
N THR A 43 -21.75 -4.40 -7.09
CA THR A 43 -22.64 -4.63 -8.22
C THR A 43 -23.73 -3.56 -8.30
N ARG A 44 -24.42 -3.26 -7.18
CA ARG A 44 -25.47 -2.24 -7.12
C ARG A 44 -24.95 -0.82 -7.38
N LEU A 45 -23.77 -0.48 -6.85
CA LEU A 45 -23.09 0.79 -7.17
C LEU A 45 -22.83 0.93 -8.68
N ARG A 46 -22.28 -0.11 -9.31
CA ARG A 46 -22.00 -0.12 -10.75
C ARG A 46 -23.26 -0.07 -11.60
N GLU A 47 -24.33 -0.74 -11.19
CA GLU A 47 -25.63 -0.68 -11.88
C GLU A 47 -26.24 0.73 -11.84
N ARG A 48 -25.95 1.50 -10.79
CA ARG A 48 -26.32 2.92 -10.67
C ARG A 48 -25.42 3.87 -11.48
N GLY A 49 -24.36 3.37 -12.09
CA GLY A 49 -23.39 4.18 -12.85
C GLY A 49 -22.27 4.77 -12.01
N VAL A 50 -22.08 4.33 -10.75
CA VAL A 50 -20.94 4.75 -9.93
C VAL A 50 -19.66 4.14 -10.49
N THR A 51 -18.65 4.98 -10.72
CA THR A 51 -17.34 4.53 -11.19
C THR A 51 -16.61 3.79 -10.07
N VAL A 52 -15.98 2.65 -10.38
CA VAL A 52 -15.17 1.91 -9.41
C VAL A 52 -13.73 1.86 -9.89
N VAL A 53 -12.80 2.41 -9.11
CA VAL A 53 -11.36 2.42 -9.39
C VAL A 53 -10.67 1.37 -8.52
N PRO A 54 -9.98 0.35 -9.10
CA PRO A 54 -9.14 -0.55 -8.33
C PRO A 54 -7.79 0.10 -8.05
N HIS A 55 -7.45 0.12 -6.78
CA HIS A 55 -6.18 0.61 -6.25
C HIS A 55 -5.35 -0.57 -5.73
N GLY A 56 -4.23 -0.82 -6.38
CA GLY A 56 -3.31 -1.91 -6.06
C GLY A 56 -2.34 -1.54 -4.95
N VAL A 57 -1.97 -2.51 -4.12
CA VAL A 57 -1.05 -2.31 -2.99
C VAL A 57 0.16 -3.24 -3.01
N SER A 58 0.32 -4.03 -4.09
CA SER A 58 1.24 -5.18 -4.08
C SER A 58 2.19 -5.33 -5.27
N LEU A 59 2.12 -4.51 -6.33
CA LEU A 59 3.03 -4.66 -7.49
C LEU A 59 4.47 -4.30 -7.11
N GLY A 60 4.65 -3.22 -6.35
CA GLY A 60 5.96 -2.75 -5.93
C GLY A 60 6.77 -2.19 -7.09
N LEU A 61 6.17 -1.31 -7.89
CA LEU A 61 6.76 -0.75 -9.11
C LEU A 61 8.13 -0.07 -8.89
N GLY A 62 8.39 0.39 -7.68
CA GLY A 62 9.66 0.98 -7.26
C GLY A 62 10.78 -0.03 -6.96
N GLY A 63 10.50 -1.33 -7.00
CA GLY A 63 11.47 -2.39 -6.76
C GLY A 63 12.48 -2.57 -7.90
N ALA A 64 13.66 -3.10 -7.58
CA ALA A 64 14.67 -3.40 -8.58
C ALA A 64 14.31 -4.59 -9.49
N GLU A 65 13.43 -5.49 -9.05
CA GLU A 65 12.89 -6.53 -9.94
C GLU A 65 11.81 -5.95 -10.86
N ARG A 66 11.54 -6.63 -11.97
CA ARG A 66 10.40 -6.28 -12.82
C ARG A 66 9.09 -6.63 -12.10
N PRO A 67 7.99 -5.93 -12.37
CA PRO A 67 6.69 -6.29 -11.78
C PRO A 67 6.32 -7.73 -12.13
N ASP A 68 5.73 -8.44 -11.17
CA ASP A 68 5.31 -9.83 -11.35
C ASP A 68 4.18 -9.93 -12.39
N GLU A 69 4.38 -10.76 -13.41
CA GLU A 69 3.43 -10.93 -14.52
C GLU A 69 2.06 -11.45 -14.03
N GLY A 70 2.06 -12.33 -13.02
CA GLY A 70 0.84 -12.87 -12.44
C GLY A 70 0.03 -11.80 -11.69
N ARG A 71 0.69 -10.93 -10.91
CA ARG A 71 0.04 -9.80 -10.23
C ARG A 71 -0.48 -8.77 -11.23
N LEU A 72 0.26 -8.48 -12.30
CA LEU A 72 -0.20 -7.60 -13.38
C LEU A 72 -1.45 -8.15 -14.06
N ALA A 73 -1.43 -9.43 -14.45
CA ALA A 73 -2.60 -10.09 -15.05
C ALA A 73 -3.81 -10.06 -14.10
N ALA A 74 -3.58 -10.27 -12.81
CA ALA A 74 -4.65 -10.22 -11.82
C ALA A 74 -5.19 -8.79 -11.59
N LEU A 75 -4.37 -7.74 -11.72
CA LEU A 75 -4.84 -6.35 -11.67
C LEU A 75 -5.61 -5.98 -12.94
N ALA A 76 -5.14 -6.43 -14.10
CA ALA A 76 -5.83 -6.27 -15.38
C ALA A 76 -7.24 -6.88 -15.36
N GLU A 77 -7.37 -8.14 -14.90
CA GLU A 77 -8.66 -8.83 -14.79
C GLU A 77 -9.66 -8.05 -13.90
N ARG A 78 -9.17 -7.46 -12.81
CA ARG A 78 -9.98 -6.63 -11.91
C ARG A 78 -10.43 -5.34 -12.58
N ALA A 79 -9.54 -4.66 -13.30
CA ALA A 79 -9.86 -3.46 -14.05
C ALA A 79 -10.99 -3.73 -15.06
N GLU A 80 -10.87 -4.80 -15.85
CA GLU A 80 -11.88 -5.23 -16.82
C GLU A 80 -13.21 -5.59 -16.14
N THR A 81 -13.14 -6.40 -15.08
CA THR A 81 -14.33 -6.86 -14.35
C THR A 81 -15.10 -5.69 -13.75
N LEU A 82 -14.39 -4.71 -13.19
CA LEU A 82 -14.98 -3.50 -12.63
C LEU A 82 -15.44 -2.52 -13.71
N ARG A 83 -15.02 -2.70 -14.97
CA ARG A 83 -15.16 -1.70 -16.06
C ARG A 83 -14.54 -0.37 -15.66
N SER A 84 -13.40 -0.46 -14.99
CA SER A 84 -12.73 0.71 -14.45
C SER A 84 -12.06 1.52 -15.56
N PRO A 85 -12.05 2.85 -15.49
CA PRO A 85 -11.44 3.65 -16.55
C PRO A 85 -9.94 3.92 -16.31
N LEU A 86 -9.41 3.55 -15.14
CA LEU A 86 -7.98 3.51 -14.84
C LEU A 86 -7.70 2.53 -13.69
N VAL A 87 -6.43 2.21 -13.44
CA VAL A 87 -5.99 1.56 -12.20
C VAL A 87 -4.93 2.39 -11.52
N THR A 88 -4.78 2.23 -10.21
CA THR A 88 -3.73 2.91 -9.44
C THR A 88 -2.82 1.95 -8.67
N GLU A 89 -1.59 2.36 -8.43
CA GLU A 89 -0.59 1.67 -7.58
C GLU A 89 0.39 2.71 -7.02
N HIS A 90 1.23 2.33 -6.08
CA HIS A 90 2.19 3.16 -5.40
C HIS A 90 3.57 3.17 -6.06
N ILE A 91 4.24 4.30 -5.85
CA ILE A 91 5.68 4.45 -6.05
C ILE A 91 6.38 3.91 -4.80
N ALA A 92 6.37 2.59 -4.68
CA ALA A 92 6.95 1.90 -3.54
C ALA A 92 7.70 0.64 -3.98
N PHE A 93 8.64 0.19 -3.16
CA PHE A 93 9.13 -1.17 -3.22
C PHE A 93 8.58 -1.97 -2.03
N VAL A 94 8.18 -3.21 -2.27
CA VAL A 94 7.64 -4.11 -1.23
C VAL A 94 8.53 -5.33 -1.00
N ARG A 95 9.38 -5.64 -1.98
CA ARG A 95 10.22 -6.84 -2.04
C ARG A 95 11.63 -6.48 -2.48
N ALA A 96 12.59 -7.27 -2.03
CA ALA A 96 13.99 -7.21 -2.47
C ALA A 96 14.65 -8.58 -2.31
N GLY A 97 15.91 -8.68 -2.71
CA GLY A 97 16.66 -9.93 -2.76
C GLY A 97 16.59 -10.61 -4.14
N GLY A 98 16.65 -11.94 -4.15
CA GLY A 98 16.43 -12.72 -5.36
C GLY A 98 17.66 -12.83 -6.26
N ALA A 99 17.40 -13.02 -7.56
CA ALA A 99 18.44 -13.31 -8.54
C ALA A 99 19.44 -12.17 -8.72
N LEU A 100 18.98 -10.91 -8.63
CA LEU A 100 19.81 -9.72 -8.82
C LEU A 100 20.89 -9.54 -7.74
N THR A 101 20.68 -10.08 -6.55
CA THR A 101 21.61 -9.96 -5.42
C THR A 101 22.15 -11.30 -4.94
N ALA A 102 21.76 -12.40 -5.58
CA ALA A 102 22.04 -13.76 -5.16
C ALA A 102 21.67 -14.03 -3.68
N SER A 103 20.56 -13.45 -3.21
CA SER A 103 20.03 -13.64 -1.86
C SER A 103 18.63 -14.24 -1.88
N SER A 104 18.17 -14.76 -0.74
CA SER A 104 16.76 -15.14 -0.60
C SER A 104 15.86 -13.91 -0.82
N PRO A 105 14.70 -14.07 -1.50
CA PRO A 105 13.72 -13.00 -1.60
C PRO A 105 13.12 -12.73 -0.22
N ILE A 106 12.89 -11.45 0.06
CA ILE A 106 12.29 -10.98 1.31
C ILE A 106 11.24 -9.92 0.99
N GLU A 107 10.19 -9.88 1.81
CA GLU A 107 9.05 -8.99 1.65
C GLU A 107 8.81 -8.20 2.95
N ALA A 108 8.54 -6.91 2.79
CA ALA A 108 8.22 -6.01 3.89
C ALA A 108 6.80 -6.25 4.44
N GLY A 109 5.89 -6.73 3.59
CA GLY A 109 4.44 -6.79 3.83
C GLY A 109 3.75 -5.43 3.73
N HIS A 110 4.50 -4.36 3.51
CA HIS A 110 3.98 -3.01 3.41
C HIS A 110 4.86 -2.17 2.50
N LEU A 111 4.33 -1.04 2.05
CA LEU A 111 5.00 -0.11 1.16
C LEU A 111 6.25 0.46 1.83
N LEU A 112 7.36 0.55 1.08
CA LEU A 112 8.57 1.23 1.50
C LEU A 112 8.98 2.28 0.46
N PRO A 113 9.53 3.43 0.92
CA PRO A 113 9.86 4.54 0.04
C PRO A 113 10.99 4.17 -0.90
N VAL A 114 10.95 4.65 -2.14
CA VAL A 114 12.06 4.47 -3.08
C VAL A 114 13.13 5.56 -2.88
N PRO A 115 14.41 5.29 -3.15
CA PRO A 115 15.40 6.37 -3.21
C PRO A 115 15.10 7.29 -4.39
N ARG A 116 15.02 8.60 -4.16
CA ARG A 116 14.84 9.61 -5.24
C ARG A 116 16.15 9.89 -5.98
N THR A 117 16.73 8.85 -6.58
CA THR A 117 17.97 8.91 -7.39
C THR A 117 17.66 8.68 -8.87
N ARG A 118 18.58 9.06 -9.76
CA ARG A 118 18.45 8.83 -11.21
C ARG A 118 18.37 7.33 -11.53
N ASP A 119 19.19 6.51 -10.87
CA ASP A 119 19.17 5.05 -11.03
C ASP A 119 17.79 4.46 -10.68
N ALA A 120 17.21 4.90 -9.57
CA ALA A 120 15.90 4.44 -9.12
C ALA A 120 14.79 4.91 -10.06
N LEU A 121 14.86 6.16 -10.52
CA LEU A 121 13.93 6.69 -11.50
C LEU A 121 14.00 5.93 -12.83
N ASP A 122 15.19 5.58 -13.32
CA ASP A 122 15.37 4.81 -14.55
C ASP A 122 14.72 3.42 -14.45
N VAL A 123 14.90 2.74 -13.32
CA VAL A 123 14.28 1.43 -13.04
C VAL A 123 12.77 1.56 -12.89
N LEU A 124 12.29 2.56 -12.15
CA LEU A 124 10.86 2.82 -11.97
C LEU A 124 10.19 3.14 -13.31
N CYS A 125 10.79 3.99 -14.15
CA CYS A 125 10.29 4.30 -15.49
C CYS A 125 10.14 3.03 -16.34
N GLU A 126 11.12 2.12 -16.31
CA GLU A 126 11.01 0.83 -17.01
C GLU A 126 9.88 -0.02 -16.45
N ASN A 127 9.78 -0.15 -15.12
CA ASN A 127 8.75 -0.95 -14.48
C ASN A 127 7.34 -0.40 -14.73
N VAL A 128 7.18 0.92 -14.75
CA VAL A 128 5.93 1.61 -15.09
C VAL A 128 5.54 1.32 -16.55
N ARG A 129 6.48 1.35 -17.51
CA ARG A 129 6.18 0.99 -18.90
C ARG A 129 5.73 -0.46 -19.04
N VAL A 130 6.44 -1.40 -18.38
CA VAL A 130 6.03 -2.81 -18.34
C VAL A 130 4.61 -2.97 -17.78
N ALA A 131 4.27 -2.22 -16.73
CA ALA A 131 2.92 -2.25 -16.16
C ALA A 131 1.88 -1.64 -17.13
N GLN A 132 2.17 -0.48 -17.74
CA GLN A 132 1.29 0.16 -18.72
C GLN A 132 1.03 -0.75 -19.93
N ASP A 133 2.04 -1.47 -20.41
CA ASP A 133 1.90 -2.41 -21.55
C ASP A 133 1.04 -3.63 -21.19
N ALA A 134 1.02 -4.05 -19.93
CA ALA A 134 0.27 -5.21 -19.45
C ALA A 134 -1.17 -4.87 -19.02
N LEU A 135 -1.46 -3.60 -18.72
CA LEU A 135 -2.75 -3.17 -18.19
C LEU A 135 -3.70 -2.72 -19.32
N PRO A 136 -4.99 -3.06 -19.24
CA PRO A 136 -5.97 -2.77 -20.29
C PRO A 136 -6.45 -1.30 -20.27
N VAL A 137 -6.07 -0.55 -19.24
CA VAL A 137 -6.50 0.83 -18.97
C VAL A 137 -5.32 1.64 -18.43
N PRO A 138 -5.37 2.99 -18.48
CA PRO A 138 -4.31 3.83 -17.96
C PRO A 138 -3.93 3.52 -16.50
N LEU A 139 -2.64 3.61 -16.21
CA LEU A 139 -2.10 3.52 -14.85
C LEU A 139 -1.90 4.93 -14.28
N ALA A 140 -2.31 5.14 -13.03
CA ALA A 140 -1.84 6.26 -12.20
C ALA A 140 -0.97 5.75 -11.04
N VAL A 141 0.02 6.55 -10.63
CA VAL A 141 0.93 6.17 -9.55
C VAL A 141 0.91 7.12 -8.34
N GLU A 142 0.94 6.49 -7.18
CA GLU A 142 0.95 6.90 -5.76
C GLU A 142 2.21 7.52 -5.17
N ASN A 143 2.22 8.78 -4.69
CA ASN A 143 3.24 9.17 -3.70
C ASN A 143 2.92 8.59 -2.32
N ILE A 144 3.94 8.15 -1.56
CA ILE A 144 3.72 7.51 -0.26
C ILE A 144 4.26 8.35 0.90
N ALA A 145 3.67 8.15 2.09
CA ALA A 145 4.29 8.58 3.34
C ALA A 145 5.58 7.79 3.61
N ALA A 146 6.62 8.50 4.03
CA ALA A 146 7.94 7.93 4.30
C ALA A 146 8.43 8.30 5.71
N LEU A 147 8.71 7.28 6.53
CA LEU A 147 9.34 7.47 7.84
C LEU A 147 10.88 7.57 7.76
N ILE A 148 11.47 6.87 6.79
CA ILE A 148 12.91 6.83 6.55
C ILE A 148 13.28 7.65 5.32
N SER A 149 14.41 8.35 5.38
CA SER A 149 15.00 9.06 4.23
C SER A 149 16.15 8.27 3.66
N TRP A 150 16.18 8.15 2.34
CA TRP A 150 17.31 7.54 1.65
C TRP A 150 18.52 8.49 1.68
N PRO A 151 19.72 8.03 2.03
CA PRO A 151 20.91 8.83 1.86
C PRO A 151 21.19 9.03 0.36
N GLY A 152 21.66 10.23 0.01
CA GLY A 152 22.03 10.56 -1.37
C GLY A 152 20.85 10.78 -2.32
N GLU A 153 19.69 11.20 -1.81
CA GLU A 153 18.61 11.68 -2.69
C GLU A 153 19.07 12.85 -3.56
N GLU A 154 18.66 12.79 -4.82
CA GLU A 154 19.16 13.66 -5.88
C GLU A 154 18.09 14.61 -6.43
N MET A 155 16.84 14.37 -6.05
CA MET A 155 15.63 15.06 -6.51
C MET A 155 14.71 15.29 -5.31
N THR A 156 13.93 16.37 -5.36
CA THR A 156 12.78 16.57 -4.48
C THR A 156 11.63 15.62 -4.88
N GLU A 157 10.58 15.54 -4.06
CA GLU A 157 9.39 14.73 -4.35
C GLU A 157 8.73 15.19 -5.66
N GLY A 158 8.49 16.50 -5.79
CA GLY A 158 7.88 17.06 -6.98
C GLY A 158 8.72 16.84 -8.24
N GLN A 159 10.05 17.04 -8.18
CA GLN A 159 10.94 16.74 -9.31
C GLN A 159 10.91 15.27 -9.71
N PHE A 160 10.91 14.35 -8.74
CA PHE A 160 10.88 12.91 -9.01
C PHE A 160 9.57 12.50 -9.69
N LEU A 161 8.44 13.03 -9.22
CA LEU A 161 7.12 12.78 -9.80
C LEU A 161 6.97 13.41 -11.19
N TYR A 162 7.52 14.62 -11.38
CA TYR A 162 7.55 15.30 -12.67
C TYR A 162 8.30 14.48 -13.72
N GLU A 163 9.54 14.11 -13.42
CA GLU A 163 10.39 13.35 -14.33
C GLU A 163 9.81 11.96 -14.63
N LEU A 164 9.16 11.32 -13.66
CA LEU A 164 8.47 10.05 -13.88
C LEU A 164 7.32 10.20 -14.87
N ALA A 165 6.43 11.17 -14.66
CA ALA A 165 5.29 11.43 -15.52
C ALA A 165 5.73 11.87 -16.93
N ASP A 166 6.70 12.78 -17.05
CA ASP A 166 7.22 13.25 -18.33
C ASP A 166 7.82 12.11 -19.17
N ARG A 167 8.58 11.21 -18.53
CA ARG A 167 9.27 10.12 -19.23
C ARG A 167 8.38 8.94 -19.61
N THR A 168 7.25 8.74 -18.93
CA THR A 168 6.41 7.54 -19.09
C THR A 168 4.99 7.84 -19.55
N GLY A 169 4.53 9.09 -19.42
CA GLY A 169 3.14 9.47 -19.62
C GLY A 169 2.19 8.87 -18.58
N VAL A 170 2.71 8.30 -17.48
CA VAL A 170 1.87 7.77 -16.39
C VAL A 170 1.08 8.91 -15.74
N ARG A 171 -0.13 8.60 -15.27
CA ARG A 171 -0.90 9.55 -14.47
C ARG A 171 -0.40 9.57 -13.03
N LEU A 172 -0.75 10.61 -12.28
CA LEU A 172 -0.39 10.72 -10.87
C LEU A 172 -1.64 10.67 -10.00
N LEU A 173 -1.63 9.78 -9.01
CA LEU A 173 -2.49 9.90 -7.85
C LEU A 173 -1.68 10.71 -6.83
N ILE A 174 -2.22 11.84 -6.35
CA ILE A 174 -1.53 12.66 -5.35
C ILE A 174 -2.23 12.49 -4.03
N ASP A 175 -1.55 11.91 -3.06
CA ASP A 175 -2.03 11.86 -1.69
C ASP A 175 -1.48 13.06 -0.90
N VAL A 176 -2.38 13.99 -0.56
CA VAL A 176 -2.02 15.18 0.20
C VAL A 176 -1.83 14.90 1.70
N ALA A 177 -2.40 13.82 2.23
CA ALA A 177 -2.09 13.35 3.58
C ALA A 177 -0.66 12.79 3.64
N ASN A 178 -0.19 12.13 2.58
CA ASN A 178 1.21 11.72 2.46
C ASN A 178 2.17 12.91 2.37
N LEU A 179 1.81 13.96 1.61
CA LEU A 179 2.61 15.21 1.59
C LEU A 179 2.71 15.84 2.98
N HIS A 180 1.60 15.91 3.73
CA HIS A 180 1.62 16.42 5.10
C HIS A 180 2.44 15.53 6.04
N THR A 181 2.31 14.21 5.92
CA THR A 181 3.11 13.25 6.68
C THR A 181 4.59 13.43 6.43
N ASN A 182 5.00 13.60 5.16
CA ASN A 182 6.38 13.84 4.76
C ASN A 182 6.88 15.21 5.26
N HIS A 183 6.02 16.22 5.35
CA HIS A 183 6.36 17.49 6.00
C HIS A 183 6.72 17.31 7.48
N VAL A 184 5.84 16.70 8.26
CA VAL A 184 6.06 16.53 9.71
C VAL A 184 7.24 15.58 9.97
N ASN A 185 7.29 14.47 9.26
CA ASN A 185 8.30 13.44 9.53
C ASN A 185 9.67 13.78 8.93
N ARG A 186 9.76 14.45 7.79
CA ARG A 186 11.02 14.63 7.05
C ARG A 186 11.41 16.10 6.83
N GLY A 187 10.57 17.05 7.23
CA GLY A 187 10.80 18.48 7.01
C GLY A 187 10.66 18.89 5.55
N GLU A 188 9.97 18.10 4.73
CA GLU A 188 9.69 18.44 3.34
C GLU A 188 8.64 19.55 3.26
N ASP A 189 8.66 20.37 2.22
CA ASP A 189 7.70 21.47 2.05
C ASP A 189 6.60 21.05 1.05
N PRO A 190 5.34 20.83 1.50
CA PRO A 190 4.26 20.45 0.61
C PRO A 190 4.02 21.49 -0.50
N ALA A 191 4.12 22.78 -0.18
CA ALA A 191 3.86 23.84 -1.16
C ALA A 191 4.92 23.85 -2.27
N LYS A 192 6.17 23.48 -1.93
CA LYS A 192 7.25 23.27 -2.91
C LYS A 192 6.99 22.03 -3.75
N ALA A 193 6.63 20.90 -3.14
CA ALA A 193 6.30 19.68 -3.89
C ALA A 193 5.18 19.96 -4.90
N LEU A 194 4.08 20.60 -4.47
CA LEU A 194 2.97 21.00 -5.32
C LEU A 194 3.36 21.98 -6.44
N ALA A 195 4.37 22.83 -6.24
CA ALA A 195 4.86 23.76 -7.26
C ALA A 195 5.64 23.07 -8.39
N GLU A 196 6.20 21.90 -8.10
CA GLU A 196 7.04 21.14 -9.02
C GLU A 196 6.27 20.01 -9.74
N LEU A 197 5.02 19.72 -9.32
CA LEU A 197 4.18 18.68 -9.92
C LEU A 197 3.73 19.01 -11.36
N PRO A 198 3.65 18.00 -12.25
CA PRO A 198 2.96 18.14 -13.53
C PRO A 198 1.45 18.05 -13.31
N LEU A 199 0.81 19.18 -13.02
CA LEU A 199 -0.61 19.24 -12.60
C LEU A 199 -1.58 18.61 -13.61
N GLU A 200 -1.24 18.63 -14.90
CA GLU A 200 -1.99 18.00 -15.98
C GLU A 200 -1.95 16.46 -15.97
N ALA A 201 -0.98 15.87 -15.27
CA ALA A 201 -0.84 14.43 -15.13
C ALA A 201 -1.69 13.86 -14.00
N ILE A 202 -2.26 14.69 -13.12
CA ILE A 202 -3.07 14.25 -11.98
C ILE A 202 -4.30 13.50 -12.48
N ALA A 203 -4.49 12.26 -12.02
CA ALA A 203 -5.68 11.44 -12.24
C ALA A 203 -6.76 11.72 -11.19
N TYR A 204 -6.37 11.74 -9.90
CA TYR A 204 -7.20 12.16 -8.77
C TYR A 204 -6.33 12.34 -7.53
N VAL A 205 -6.94 12.74 -6.41
CA VAL A 205 -6.27 13.09 -5.16
C VAL A 205 -6.80 12.21 -4.03
N HIS A 206 -5.90 11.71 -3.19
CA HIS A 206 -6.23 11.07 -1.91
C HIS A 206 -6.17 12.06 -0.77
N VAL A 207 -7.12 11.89 0.16
CA VAL A 207 -7.19 12.61 1.41
C VAL A 207 -7.49 11.60 2.50
N ALA A 208 -6.57 11.46 3.44
CA ALA A 208 -6.72 10.62 4.61
C ALA A 208 -6.55 11.42 5.90
N GLY A 209 -6.88 10.76 7.01
CA GLY A 209 -6.56 11.28 8.33
C GLY A 209 -5.20 10.83 8.84
N GLY A 210 -4.89 11.28 10.05
CA GLY A 210 -3.65 10.92 10.72
C GLY A 210 -3.59 11.56 12.09
N PHE A 211 -2.58 11.19 12.86
CA PHE A 211 -2.34 11.78 14.17
C PHE A 211 -0.86 11.86 14.47
N GLU A 212 -0.47 12.87 15.25
CA GLU A 212 0.89 12.97 15.79
C GLU A 212 0.99 12.23 17.12
N ARG A 213 2.05 11.45 17.28
CA ARG A 213 2.42 10.84 18.55
C ARG A 213 3.93 10.87 18.72
N ASP A 214 4.38 11.35 19.87
CA ASP A 214 5.80 11.38 20.24
C ASP A 214 6.69 12.09 19.18
N GLY A 215 6.16 13.14 18.53
CA GLY A 215 6.86 13.91 17.49
C GLY A 215 6.93 13.22 16.12
N VAL A 216 6.18 12.15 15.91
CA VAL A 216 6.06 11.43 14.63
C VAL A 216 4.61 11.47 14.18
N TRP A 217 4.40 11.88 12.94
CA TRP A 217 3.09 11.78 12.30
C TRP A 217 2.85 10.33 11.84
N HIS A 218 1.75 9.77 12.31
CA HIS A 218 1.22 8.50 11.87
C HIS A 218 0.14 8.76 10.85
N ASP A 219 0.48 8.51 9.59
CA ASP A 219 -0.51 8.41 8.53
C ASP A 219 -1.46 7.25 8.85
N SER A 220 -2.69 7.60 9.19
CA SER A 220 -3.65 6.67 9.77
C SER A 220 -5.00 6.93 9.18
N HIS A 221 -5.40 6.01 8.31
CA HIS A 221 -6.69 5.99 7.64
C HIS A 221 -7.82 5.57 8.59
N ALA A 222 -7.66 5.81 9.90
CA ALA A 222 -8.58 5.48 10.99
C ALA A 222 -9.05 6.73 11.77
N HIS A 223 -8.53 7.91 11.43
CA HIS A 223 -8.80 9.17 12.11
C HIS A 223 -9.43 10.21 11.19
N PRO A 224 -10.21 11.18 11.69
CA PRO A 224 -10.78 12.25 10.87
C PRO A 224 -9.71 13.03 10.08
N VAL A 225 -10.06 13.56 8.91
CA VAL A 225 -9.17 14.40 8.10
C VAL A 225 -8.84 15.69 8.87
N PRO A 226 -7.57 15.94 9.21
CA PRO A 226 -7.20 17.10 10.01
C PRO A 226 -7.07 18.36 9.13
N ARG A 227 -7.20 19.53 9.76
CA ARG A 227 -7.13 20.82 9.06
C ARG A 227 -5.86 21.02 8.22
N PRO A 228 -4.64 20.65 8.70
CA PRO A 228 -3.42 20.79 7.89
C PRO A 228 -3.46 20.02 6.56
N VAL A 229 -4.09 18.84 6.52
CA VAL A 229 -4.25 18.06 5.27
C VAL A 229 -5.23 18.77 4.33
N LEU A 230 -6.34 19.30 4.86
CA LEU A 230 -7.27 20.12 4.07
C LEU A 230 -6.61 21.39 3.54
N ASP A 231 -5.69 22.01 4.28
CA ASP A 231 -4.98 23.20 3.81
C ASP A 231 -4.03 22.87 2.63
N VAL A 232 -3.38 21.69 2.62
CA VAL A 232 -2.60 21.20 1.46
C VAL A 232 -3.52 20.93 0.26
N LEU A 233 -4.70 20.34 0.49
CA LEU A 233 -5.70 20.16 -0.56
C LEU A 233 -6.16 21.51 -1.15
N THR A 234 -6.42 22.50 -0.30
CA THR A 234 -6.79 23.86 -0.74
C THR A 234 -5.67 24.51 -1.56
N ASP A 235 -4.39 24.33 -1.19
CA ASP A 235 -3.25 24.82 -1.99
C ASP A 235 -3.21 24.13 -3.36
N LEU A 236 -3.34 22.80 -3.43
CA LEU A 236 -3.41 22.08 -4.71
C LEU A 236 -4.58 22.56 -5.56
N ALA A 237 -5.77 22.69 -4.98
CA ALA A 237 -6.97 23.17 -5.67
C ALA A 237 -6.85 24.63 -6.15
N SER A 238 -6.00 25.44 -5.50
CA SER A 238 -5.67 26.79 -5.96
C SER A 238 -4.79 26.84 -7.21
N ARG A 239 -4.13 25.73 -7.54
CA ARG A 239 -3.22 25.60 -8.70
C ARG A 239 -3.88 24.92 -9.89
N VAL A 240 -4.77 23.96 -9.62
CA VAL A 240 -5.48 23.17 -10.64
C VAL A 240 -6.88 22.81 -10.12
N SER A 241 -7.84 22.56 -11.02
CA SER A 241 -9.07 21.87 -10.64
C SER A 241 -8.79 20.36 -10.65
N PRO A 242 -8.65 19.70 -9.48
CA PRO A 242 -8.34 18.28 -9.46
C PRO A 242 -9.49 17.48 -10.09
N PRO A 243 -9.21 16.48 -10.94
CA PRO A 243 -10.26 15.68 -11.56
C PRO A 243 -11.19 14.98 -10.57
N GLY A 244 -10.66 14.56 -9.42
CA GLY A 244 -11.40 13.97 -8.32
C GLY A 244 -10.62 14.01 -7.02
N VAL A 245 -11.33 13.95 -5.90
CA VAL A 245 -10.76 13.88 -4.55
C VAL A 245 -11.48 12.79 -3.77
N LEU A 246 -10.73 11.85 -3.21
CA LEU A 246 -11.25 10.69 -2.50
C LEU A 246 -10.88 10.74 -1.02
N LEU A 247 -11.88 10.51 -0.17
CA LEU A 247 -11.66 10.22 1.24
C LEU A 247 -11.20 8.76 1.41
N GLU A 248 -10.02 8.56 1.96
CA GLU A 248 -9.51 7.24 2.33
C GLU A 248 -9.76 6.95 3.83
N ARG A 249 -10.48 5.85 4.07
CA ARG A 249 -10.80 5.32 5.41
C ARG A 249 -10.68 3.81 5.36
N ASP A 250 -9.71 3.24 6.08
CA ASP A 250 -9.41 1.79 6.06
C ASP A 250 -9.76 1.08 7.35
N GLU A 251 -9.80 1.80 8.47
CA GLU A 251 -10.02 1.24 9.79
C GLU A 251 -10.85 2.23 10.62
N ASN A 252 -11.32 1.79 11.79
CA ASN A 252 -12.11 2.62 12.73
C ASN A 252 -13.21 3.43 12.02
N PHE A 253 -14.04 2.72 11.27
CA PHE A 253 -15.08 3.32 10.43
C PHE A 253 -16.10 4.08 11.29
N PRO A 254 -16.28 5.39 11.10
CA PRO A 254 -17.28 6.14 11.83
C PRO A 254 -18.67 5.94 11.20
N GLU A 255 -19.70 6.47 11.86
CA GLU A 255 -21.06 6.45 11.32
C GLU A 255 -21.16 7.20 9.98
N ALA A 256 -22.12 6.81 9.14
CA ALA A 256 -22.26 7.37 7.78
C ALA A 256 -22.34 8.89 7.75
N GLU A 257 -23.06 9.49 8.71
CA GLU A 257 -23.24 10.93 8.84
C GLU A 257 -21.91 11.66 9.13
N GLU A 258 -20.95 11.00 9.78
CA GLU A 258 -19.62 11.56 10.01
C GLU A 258 -18.79 11.54 8.74
N MET A 259 -18.80 10.44 7.99
CA MET A 259 -18.16 10.37 6.68
C MET A 259 -18.72 11.42 5.72
N GLU A 260 -20.03 11.64 5.71
CA GLU A 260 -20.67 12.69 4.91
C GLU A 260 -20.19 14.10 5.30
N ARG A 261 -19.97 14.36 6.59
CA ARG A 261 -19.39 15.63 7.06
C ARG A 261 -17.95 15.81 6.59
N GLU A 262 -17.14 14.75 6.63
CA GLU A 262 -15.75 14.76 6.13
C GLU A 262 -15.73 15.04 4.61
N LEU A 263 -16.56 14.36 3.83
CA LEU A 263 -16.72 14.64 2.39
C LEU A 263 -17.17 16.07 2.13
N GLY A 264 -18.04 16.62 2.98
CA GLY A 264 -18.44 18.03 2.93
C GLY A 264 -17.27 18.99 3.22
N ALA A 265 -16.35 18.63 4.13
CA ALA A 265 -15.15 19.42 4.40
C ALA A 265 -14.17 19.39 3.21
N ILE A 266 -14.01 18.23 2.58
CA ILE A 266 -13.22 18.06 1.36
C ILE A 266 -13.76 18.95 0.23
N ARG A 267 -15.08 18.91 -0.02
CA ARG A 267 -15.71 19.78 -1.03
C ARG A 267 -15.44 21.26 -0.78
N ARG A 268 -15.61 21.72 0.46
CA ARG A 268 -15.33 23.12 0.84
C ARG A 268 -13.87 23.51 0.64
N ALA A 269 -12.91 22.62 0.92
CA ALA A 269 -11.49 22.89 0.70
C ALA A 269 -11.18 23.06 -0.80
N VAL A 270 -11.77 22.22 -1.66
CA VAL A 270 -11.64 22.34 -3.12
C VAL A 270 -12.29 23.64 -3.63
N GLU A 271 -13.48 24.00 -3.15
CA GLU A 271 -14.18 25.24 -3.48
C GLU A 271 -13.35 26.47 -3.06
N GLU A 272 -12.83 26.49 -1.84
CA GLU A 272 -11.95 27.56 -1.35
C GLU A 272 -10.68 27.70 -2.22
N GLY A 273 -10.08 26.57 -2.63
CA GLY A 273 -8.94 26.58 -3.54
C GLY A 273 -9.31 27.17 -4.90
N ALA A 274 -10.46 26.77 -5.46
CA ALA A 274 -10.96 27.31 -6.72
C ALA A 274 -11.20 28.82 -6.66
N GLU A 275 -11.80 29.33 -5.58
CA GLU A 275 -11.98 30.77 -5.36
C GLU A 275 -10.65 31.53 -5.34
N ARG A 276 -9.62 30.97 -4.67
CA ARG A 276 -8.26 31.56 -4.65
C ARG A 276 -7.63 31.59 -6.04
N ARG A 277 -7.80 30.52 -6.82
CA ARG A 277 -7.30 30.42 -8.20
C ARG A 277 -7.93 31.51 -9.08
N ASP A 278 -9.24 31.68 -8.97
CA ASP A 278 -10.00 32.65 -9.76
C ASP A 278 -9.68 34.10 -9.34
N ALA A 279 -9.42 34.34 -8.05
CA ALA A 279 -9.00 35.65 -7.53
C ALA A 279 -7.54 36.03 -7.86
N GLY A 280 -6.68 35.04 -8.10
CA GLY A 280 -5.22 35.21 -8.24
C GLY A 280 -4.68 35.18 -9.67
N ALA A 281 -5.51 35.28 -10.72
CA ALA A 281 -5.10 35.05 -12.10
C ALA A 281 -4.12 36.10 -12.68
N VAL A 282 -2.82 36.00 -12.33
CA VAL A 282 -1.66 36.41 -13.14
C VAL A 282 -0.52 35.38 -12.94
N ALA A 283 0.05 34.95 -14.06
CA ALA A 283 0.86 33.74 -14.29
C ALA A 283 2.16 33.54 -13.48
N ALA A 284 2.61 32.28 -13.42
CA ALA A 284 4.00 31.92 -13.72
C ALA A 284 4.10 30.49 -14.28
N ALA A 285 4.62 30.36 -15.49
CA ALA A 285 5.11 29.10 -16.05
C ALA A 285 6.55 28.89 -15.57
N VAL A 286 6.84 27.76 -14.94
CA VAL A 286 8.21 27.36 -14.62
C VAL A 286 8.70 26.45 -15.74
N VAL A 287 9.70 26.93 -16.48
CA VAL A 287 10.42 26.15 -17.49
C VAL A 287 11.52 25.36 -16.76
N GLY A 288 11.35 24.04 -16.68
CA GLY A 288 12.37 23.12 -16.18
C GLY A 288 13.53 22.98 -17.16
N VAL A 289 14.76 23.11 -16.66
CA VAL A 289 15.98 22.82 -17.42
C VAL A 289 16.12 21.30 -17.52
N ARG A 290 16.19 20.81 -18.76
CA ARG A 290 16.31 19.39 -19.09
C ARG A 290 17.72 18.89 -18.77
N PRO A 291 17.91 17.96 -17.81
CA PRO A 291 19.20 17.31 -17.66
C PRO A 291 19.42 16.35 -18.84
N GLU A 292 20.63 16.35 -19.41
CA GLU A 292 20.96 15.41 -20.47
C GLU A 292 21.00 13.97 -19.94
N PRO A 293 20.43 13.00 -20.69
CA PRO A 293 20.49 11.59 -20.30
C PRO A 293 21.95 11.14 -20.28
N ARG A 294 22.46 10.76 -19.09
CA ARG A 294 23.74 10.07 -19.00
C ARG A 294 23.58 8.63 -19.47
N GLN A 295 24.54 8.19 -20.29
CA GLN A 295 24.66 6.81 -20.73
C GLN A 295 25.12 5.93 -19.56
N GLY A 296 24.14 5.35 -18.84
CA GLY A 296 24.33 4.20 -17.97
C GLY A 296 23.53 3.02 -18.51
N SER A 297 24.06 1.80 -18.42
CA SER A 297 23.25 0.61 -18.71
C SER A 297 22.17 0.47 -17.64
N LEU A 298 20.89 0.44 -18.04
CA LEU A 298 19.75 0.17 -17.15
C LEU A 298 19.97 -1.07 -16.28
N GLY A 299 20.67 -2.08 -16.80
CA GLY A 299 21.04 -3.27 -16.04
C GLY A 299 21.92 -2.95 -14.83
N ALA A 300 22.92 -2.08 -15.00
CA ALA A 300 23.82 -1.68 -13.91
C ALA A 300 23.11 -0.79 -12.88
N ALA A 301 22.20 0.09 -13.31
CA ALA A 301 21.34 0.87 -12.41
C ALA A 301 20.44 -0.06 -11.57
N ARG A 302 19.87 -1.09 -12.22
CA ARG A 302 19.02 -2.10 -11.59
C ARG A 302 19.78 -2.93 -10.54
N GLU A 303 21.01 -3.36 -10.84
CA GLU A 303 21.87 -4.08 -9.88
C GLU A 303 22.20 -3.23 -8.65
N ARG A 304 22.58 -1.95 -8.84
CA ARG A 304 22.87 -1.03 -7.72
C ARG A 304 21.64 -0.80 -6.85
N LEU A 305 20.48 -0.56 -7.47
CA LEU A 305 19.21 -0.41 -6.76
C LEU A 305 18.85 -1.68 -5.99
N ALA A 306 19.01 -2.85 -6.59
CA ALA A 306 18.72 -4.14 -5.96
C ALA A 306 19.54 -4.36 -4.69
N LEU A 307 20.84 -4.08 -4.74
CA LEU A 307 21.72 -4.17 -3.58
C LEU A 307 21.29 -3.21 -2.47
N ALA A 308 21.00 -1.96 -2.81
CA ALA A 308 20.58 -0.94 -1.85
C ALA A 308 19.25 -1.30 -1.17
N GLN A 309 18.23 -1.68 -1.95
CA GLN A 309 16.92 -2.12 -1.44
C GLN A 309 17.02 -3.39 -0.60
N THR A 310 17.85 -4.36 -1.01
CA THR A 310 18.06 -5.60 -0.26
C THR A 310 18.72 -5.31 1.09
N ALA A 311 19.71 -4.42 1.14
CA ALA A 311 20.37 -4.04 2.38
C ALA A 311 19.39 -3.36 3.36
N VAL A 312 18.60 -2.39 2.87
CA VAL A 312 17.59 -1.69 3.68
C VAL A 312 16.52 -2.65 4.17
N LEU A 313 15.95 -3.47 3.29
CA LEU A 313 14.89 -4.40 3.67
C LEU A 313 15.41 -5.45 4.66
N SER A 314 16.61 -5.98 4.44
CA SER A 314 17.23 -6.94 5.38
C SER A 314 17.44 -6.32 6.77
N ALA A 315 17.80 -5.04 6.85
CA ALA A 315 17.92 -4.34 8.13
C ALA A 315 16.57 -4.17 8.84
N LEU A 316 15.50 -3.93 8.07
CA LEU A 316 14.15 -3.73 8.59
C LEU A 316 13.49 -5.03 9.06
N VAL A 317 13.65 -6.14 8.33
CA VAL A 317 12.88 -7.37 8.56
C VAL A 317 13.70 -8.60 8.95
N ALA A 318 15.02 -8.53 8.91
CA ALA A 318 15.91 -9.68 9.15
C ALA A 318 17.09 -9.36 10.09
N GLN A 319 17.05 -8.25 10.84
CA GLN A 319 18.09 -7.83 11.78
C GLN A 319 19.50 -7.67 11.17
N ALA A 320 19.60 -7.46 9.85
CA ALA A 320 20.88 -7.07 9.27
C ALA A 320 21.32 -5.69 9.81
N PRO A 321 22.63 -5.37 9.78
CA PRO A 321 23.11 -4.05 10.15
C PRO A 321 22.43 -2.94 9.32
N VAL A 322 22.07 -1.84 9.97
CA VAL A 322 21.55 -0.65 9.29
C VAL A 322 22.61 -0.11 8.31
N PRO A 323 22.28 0.07 7.02
CA PRO A 323 23.23 0.59 6.03
C PRO A 323 23.76 1.99 6.40
N GLU A 324 24.94 2.33 5.88
CA GLU A 324 25.54 3.64 6.10
C GLU A 324 24.64 4.79 5.61
N GLY A 325 24.65 5.92 6.33
CA GLY A 325 23.87 7.11 5.98
C GLY A 325 22.42 7.11 6.47
N PHE A 326 21.89 5.97 6.93
CA PHE A 326 20.54 5.91 7.50
C PHE A 326 20.49 6.27 8.98
N ASP A 327 19.42 6.97 9.37
CA ASP A 327 19.07 7.18 10.77
C ASP A 327 18.64 5.86 11.43
N ARG A 328 19.47 5.36 12.34
CA ARG A 328 19.24 4.09 13.05
C ARG A 328 17.98 4.11 13.92
N VAL A 329 17.61 5.25 14.50
CA VAL A 329 16.42 5.38 15.34
C VAL A 329 15.19 5.23 14.47
N ARG A 330 15.11 5.97 13.36
CA ARG A 330 13.99 5.88 12.40
C ARG A 330 13.86 4.51 11.76
N MET A 331 14.98 3.90 11.36
CA MET A 331 15.01 2.51 10.89
C MET A 331 14.43 1.55 11.92
N GLY A 332 14.77 1.73 13.20
CA GLY A 332 14.21 0.94 14.30
C GLY A 332 12.71 1.16 14.50
N VAL A 333 12.21 2.40 14.34
CA VAL A 333 10.76 2.69 14.39
C VAL A 333 10.05 2.01 13.22
N GLN A 334 10.55 2.14 11.99
CA GLN A 334 9.99 1.49 10.80
C GLN A 334 9.93 -0.02 10.95
N ALA A 335 11.02 -0.66 11.43
CA ALA A 335 11.06 -2.11 11.65
C ALA A 335 9.99 -2.58 12.65
N ARG A 336 9.76 -1.82 13.74
CA ARG A 336 8.70 -2.14 14.72
C ARG A 336 7.31 -1.93 14.13
N ALA A 337 7.10 -0.86 13.36
CA ALA A 337 5.82 -0.59 12.69
C ALA A 337 5.47 -1.70 11.70
N LEU A 338 6.43 -2.14 10.87
CA LEU A 338 6.26 -3.27 9.96
C LEU A 338 5.88 -4.55 10.70
N ALA A 339 6.61 -4.91 11.76
CA ALA A 339 6.32 -6.11 12.54
C ALA A 339 4.92 -6.07 13.21
N ALA A 340 4.51 -4.90 13.72
CA ALA A 340 3.18 -4.70 14.28
C ALA A 340 2.08 -4.85 13.22
N LYS A 341 2.21 -4.15 12.08
CA LYS A 341 1.28 -4.26 10.96
C LYS A 341 1.16 -5.70 10.48
N ARG A 342 2.29 -6.41 10.40
CA ARG A 342 2.33 -7.82 9.98
C ARG A 342 1.54 -8.72 10.93
N ALA A 343 1.67 -8.51 12.24
CA ALA A 343 0.87 -9.22 13.25
C ALA A 343 -0.63 -8.95 13.10
N ASP A 344 -1.00 -7.69 12.83
CA ASP A 344 -2.40 -7.27 12.70
C ASP A 344 -3.04 -7.81 11.41
N VAL A 345 -2.31 -7.78 10.28
CA VAL A 345 -2.80 -8.35 9.02
C VAL A 345 -2.89 -9.87 9.10
N VAL A 346 -1.92 -10.56 9.70
CA VAL A 346 -2.03 -12.01 9.92
C VAL A 346 -3.23 -12.36 10.79
N ALA A 347 -3.55 -11.55 11.80
CA ALA A 347 -4.75 -11.74 12.61
C ALA A 347 -6.04 -11.59 11.78
N LYS A 348 -6.08 -10.72 10.77
CA LYS A 348 -7.22 -10.61 9.84
C LYS A 348 -7.30 -11.79 8.87
N VAL A 349 -6.16 -12.25 8.34
CA VAL A 349 -6.08 -13.33 7.35
C VAL A 349 -6.28 -14.72 7.97
N ALA A 350 -5.89 -14.88 9.23
CA ALA A 350 -5.96 -16.12 10.02
C ALA A 350 -6.50 -15.82 11.43
N PRO A 351 -7.79 -15.46 11.55
CA PRO A 351 -8.40 -15.00 12.80
C PRO A 351 -8.45 -16.07 13.89
N GLU A 352 -8.25 -17.34 13.55
CA GLU A 352 -8.15 -18.40 14.56
C GLU A 352 -6.83 -18.36 15.33
N LEU A 353 -5.75 -17.77 14.79
CA LEU A 353 -4.44 -17.75 15.46
C LEU A 353 -4.45 -16.92 16.76
N PRO A 354 -5.00 -15.69 16.79
CA PRO A 354 -5.20 -14.96 18.04
C PRO A 354 -6.10 -15.70 19.03
N VAL A 355 -7.12 -16.43 18.56
CA VAL A 355 -8.03 -17.20 19.43
C VAL A 355 -7.30 -18.37 20.08
N ILE A 356 -6.52 -19.13 19.31
CA ILE A 356 -5.77 -20.30 19.80
C ILE A 356 -4.65 -19.90 20.76
N LEU A 357 -3.94 -18.80 20.47
CA LEU A 357 -2.78 -18.35 21.26
C LEU A 357 -3.13 -17.36 22.38
N GLY A 358 -4.36 -16.85 22.41
CA GLY A 358 -4.84 -15.87 23.38
C GLY A 358 -3.95 -14.62 23.44
N ASP A 359 -3.78 -14.08 24.64
CA ASP A 359 -2.97 -12.89 24.92
C ASP A 359 -1.49 -13.03 24.50
N GLY A 360 -1.00 -14.27 24.34
CA GLY A 360 0.35 -14.58 23.89
C GLY A 360 0.58 -14.39 22.39
N TYR A 361 -0.48 -14.25 21.57
CA TYR A 361 -0.36 -14.12 20.11
C TYR A 361 0.58 -12.99 19.70
N ARG A 362 0.33 -11.77 20.20
CA ARG A 362 1.04 -10.58 19.75
C ARG A 362 2.53 -10.64 20.10
N SER A 363 2.87 -11.03 21.33
CA SER A 363 4.26 -11.14 21.77
C SER A 363 5.00 -12.24 21.00
N ALA A 364 4.37 -13.40 20.79
CA ALA A 364 4.93 -14.50 20.00
C ALA A 364 5.17 -14.10 18.54
N PHE A 365 4.21 -13.42 17.92
CA PHE A 365 4.33 -12.98 16.53
C PHE A 365 5.44 -11.95 16.36
N LEU A 366 5.52 -10.96 17.25
CA LEU A 366 6.59 -9.95 17.20
C LEU A 366 7.98 -10.57 17.42
N ALA A 367 8.10 -11.61 18.26
CA ALA A 367 9.35 -12.36 18.42
C ALA A 367 9.73 -13.14 17.15
N TYR A 368 8.76 -13.78 16.50
CA TYR A 368 8.93 -14.46 15.22
C TYR A 368 9.35 -13.49 14.10
N ALA A 369 8.60 -12.41 13.91
CA ALA A 369 8.77 -11.45 12.82
C ALA A 369 10.13 -10.75 12.83
N ARG A 370 10.78 -10.66 13.99
CA ARG A 370 12.12 -10.06 14.16
C ARG A 370 13.22 -10.76 13.38
N THR A 371 13.13 -12.06 13.15
CA THR A 371 14.21 -12.86 12.52
C THR A 371 13.72 -13.68 11.33
N ARG A 372 12.42 -13.63 11.05
CA ARG A 372 11.76 -14.39 9.98
C ARG A 372 11.09 -13.38 9.04
N PRO A 373 11.79 -12.91 8.01
CA PRO A 373 11.17 -12.06 6.99
C PRO A 373 10.06 -12.83 6.27
N MET A 374 9.05 -12.11 5.80
CA MET A 374 8.01 -12.69 4.96
C MET A 374 8.58 -12.99 3.57
N THR A 375 8.07 -14.03 2.92
CA THR A 375 8.59 -14.48 1.60
C THR A 375 7.51 -14.58 0.53
N ASP A 376 6.27 -14.89 0.90
CA ASP A 376 5.19 -15.16 -0.06
C ASP A 376 3.81 -14.74 0.49
N GLY A 377 3.73 -13.48 0.94
CA GLY A 377 2.51 -12.88 1.45
C GLY A 377 1.99 -13.45 2.79
N TYR A 378 0.89 -12.85 3.25
CA TYR A 378 0.38 -13.02 4.61
C TYR A 378 -0.19 -14.41 4.93
N ARG A 379 -0.79 -15.09 3.96
CA ARG A 379 -1.31 -16.46 4.17
C ARG A 379 -0.17 -17.44 4.42
N ARG A 380 0.94 -17.29 3.70
CA ARG A 380 2.14 -18.10 3.91
C ARG A 380 2.79 -17.74 5.25
N ASP A 381 2.92 -16.46 5.57
CA ASP A 381 3.50 -16.01 6.84
C ASP A 381 2.72 -16.51 8.06
N ALA A 382 1.38 -16.59 7.97
CA ALA A 382 0.55 -17.20 9.00
C ALA A 382 0.87 -18.69 9.23
N LEU A 383 1.14 -19.45 8.15
CA LEU A 383 1.54 -20.85 8.23
C LEU A 383 2.95 -21.02 8.80
N ASP A 384 3.89 -20.19 8.36
CA ASP A 384 5.28 -20.21 8.82
C ASP A 384 5.38 -19.80 10.31
N PHE A 385 4.58 -18.82 10.74
CA PHE A 385 4.43 -18.46 12.15
C PHE A 385 3.88 -19.62 12.99
N ALA A 386 2.80 -20.25 12.54
CA ALA A 386 2.23 -21.40 13.24
C ALA A 386 3.23 -22.56 13.35
N GLU A 387 4.00 -22.84 12.29
CA GLU A 387 5.09 -23.82 12.31
C GLU A 387 6.18 -23.45 13.31
N HIS A 388 6.60 -22.18 13.32
CA HIS A 388 7.59 -21.67 14.26
C HIS A 388 7.17 -21.85 15.72
N VAL A 389 5.93 -21.48 16.05
CA VAL A 389 5.38 -21.65 17.40
C VAL A 389 5.34 -23.14 17.77
N LEU A 390 4.88 -24.02 16.87
CA LEU A 390 4.83 -25.47 17.11
C LEU A 390 6.24 -26.06 17.37
N ALA A 391 7.25 -25.59 16.66
CA ALA A 391 8.64 -26.00 16.85
C ALA A 391 9.20 -25.57 18.22
N GLY A 392 8.76 -24.41 18.72
CA GLY A 392 9.08 -23.89 20.05
C GLY A 392 8.44 -24.66 21.21
N ARG A 393 7.55 -25.63 20.94
CA ARG A 393 6.84 -26.46 21.93
C ARG A 393 6.08 -25.60 22.97
N PRO A 394 4.96 -24.97 22.59
CA PRO A 394 4.21 -24.10 23.50
C PRO A 394 3.76 -24.89 24.73
N GLU A 395 3.83 -24.24 25.90
CA GLU A 395 3.57 -24.85 27.20
C GLU A 395 2.11 -25.32 27.34
N ASP A 396 1.16 -24.56 26.78
CA ASP A 396 -0.24 -24.94 26.76
C ASP A 396 -0.49 -26.09 25.77
N ALA A 397 -0.76 -27.27 26.33
CA ALA A 397 -1.06 -28.48 25.58
C ALA A 397 -2.36 -28.40 24.75
N SER A 398 -3.35 -27.58 25.16
CA SER A 398 -4.58 -27.38 24.37
C SER A 398 -4.31 -26.53 23.16
N ALA A 399 -3.76 -25.32 23.36
CA ALA A 399 -3.37 -24.42 22.27
C ALA A 399 -2.44 -25.12 21.28
N ARG A 400 -1.49 -25.94 21.77
CA ARG A 400 -0.61 -26.75 20.91
C ARG A 400 -1.36 -27.70 19.98
N ARG A 401 -2.38 -28.41 20.50
CA ARG A 401 -3.17 -29.36 19.71
C ARG A 401 -4.00 -28.65 18.66
N GLU A 402 -4.67 -27.57 19.05
CA GLU A 402 -5.52 -26.77 18.17
C GLU A 402 -4.69 -26.10 17.06
N LEU A 403 -3.53 -25.54 17.40
CA LEU A 403 -2.60 -24.96 16.42
C LEU A 403 -2.09 -26.02 15.44
N LEU A 404 -1.74 -27.22 15.92
CA LEU A 404 -1.30 -28.32 15.06
C LEU A 404 -2.41 -28.77 14.12
N GLU A 405 -3.66 -28.83 14.59
CA GLU A 405 -4.80 -29.13 13.73
C GLU A 405 -5.00 -28.04 12.68
N TRP A 406 -5.03 -26.76 13.09
CA TRP A 406 -5.15 -25.61 12.20
C TRP A 406 -4.09 -25.61 11.09
N TRP A 407 -2.82 -25.82 11.47
CA TRP A 407 -1.70 -25.84 10.53
C TRP A 407 -1.79 -27.00 9.56
N LEU A 408 -2.08 -28.21 10.05
CA LEU A 408 -2.19 -29.40 9.20
C LEU A 408 -3.42 -29.37 8.25
N GLU A 409 -4.46 -28.60 8.56
CA GLU A 409 -5.60 -28.39 7.66
C GLU A 409 -5.26 -27.52 6.46
N ARG A 410 -4.27 -26.62 6.60
CA ARG A 410 -3.96 -25.56 5.62
C ARG A 410 -2.60 -25.71 4.93
N SER A 411 -1.66 -26.45 5.53
CA SER A 411 -0.32 -26.72 4.96
C SER A 411 -0.32 -27.79 3.86
N GLY A 412 -1.41 -28.55 3.71
CA GLY A 412 -1.51 -29.63 2.72
C GLY A 412 -2.09 -29.16 1.38
N SER A 413 -1.75 -29.85 0.29
CA SER A 413 -2.27 -29.60 -1.07
C SER A 413 -3.78 -29.85 -1.24
N LYS A 414 -4.45 -30.46 -0.24
CA LYS A 414 -5.90 -30.60 -0.17
C LYS A 414 -6.38 -30.35 1.27
N PRO A 415 -7.43 -29.53 1.49
CA PRO A 415 -8.03 -29.34 2.80
C PRO A 415 -8.44 -30.67 3.43
N ARG A 416 -8.29 -30.82 4.75
CA ARG A 416 -8.77 -32.03 5.44
C ARG A 416 -10.30 -32.07 5.39
N SER A 417 -10.85 -33.19 4.91
CA SER A 417 -12.29 -33.40 4.89
C SER A 417 -12.90 -33.24 6.29
N ARG A 418 -13.89 -32.36 6.42
CA ARG A 418 -14.68 -32.14 7.65
C ARG A 418 -15.76 -33.21 7.87
N ARG A 419 -15.90 -34.20 6.99
CA ARG A 419 -16.91 -35.25 7.13
C ARG A 419 -16.65 -36.07 8.41
N PRO A 420 -17.66 -36.28 9.28
CA PRO A 420 -17.49 -37.01 10.54
C PRO A 420 -16.85 -38.39 10.37
N ALA A 421 -17.25 -39.12 9.32
CA ALA A 421 -16.69 -40.43 8.98
C ALA A 421 -15.18 -40.41 8.66
N VAL A 422 -14.69 -39.34 8.02
CA VAL A 422 -13.28 -39.19 7.66
C VAL A 422 -12.44 -38.75 8.87
N ARG A 423 -13.03 -37.96 9.79
CA ARG A 423 -12.40 -37.66 11.11
C ARG A 423 -12.26 -38.93 11.94
N LEU A 424 -13.33 -39.72 12.03
CA LEU A 424 -13.37 -40.97 12.80
C LEU A 424 -12.37 -42.01 12.24
N ALA A 425 -12.33 -42.19 10.92
CA ALA A 425 -11.39 -43.10 10.25
C ALA A 425 -9.91 -42.72 10.44
N ARG A 426 -9.61 -41.43 10.65
CA ARG A 426 -8.25 -40.95 10.93
C ARG A 426 -7.88 -41.08 12.40
N ALA A 427 -8.82 -40.84 13.30
CA ALA A 427 -8.64 -41.06 14.73
C ALA A 427 -8.31 -42.54 15.01
N THR A 428 -9.05 -43.47 14.39
CA THR A 428 -8.78 -44.91 14.48
C THR A 428 -7.44 -45.29 13.84
N ARG A 429 -7.06 -44.68 12.71
CA ARG A 429 -5.75 -44.94 12.07
C ARG A 429 -4.56 -44.45 12.91
N ARG A 430 -4.69 -43.36 13.67
CA ARG A 430 -3.65 -42.89 14.62
C ARG A 430 -3.51 -43.78 15.85
N VAL A 431 -4.60 -44.42 16.29
CA VAL A 431 -4.57 -45.39 17.39
C VAL A 431 -3.94 -46.72 16.93
N LEU A 432 -4.18 -47.13 15.68
CA LEU A 432 -3.62 -48.37 15.11
C LEU A 432 -2.13 -48.28 14.74
N LEU A 433 -1.60 -47.08 14.46
CA LEU A 433 -0.18 -46.85 14.15
C LEU A 433 0.69 -46.56 15.39
N ARG A 434 0.14 -46.70 16.60
CA ARG A 434 0.85 -46.61 17.89
C ARG A 434 1.03 -47.97 18.59
N ARG A 435 1.07 -49.06 17.82
CA ARG A 435 1.52 -50.37 18.30
C ARG A 435 2.86 -50.72 17.69
#